data_AF-A0A7W5HPC8-F1
#
_entry.id   AF-A0A7W5HPC8-F1
#
_cell.length_a   1.000
_cell.length_b   1.000
_cell.length_c   1.000
_cell.angle_alpha   90.00
_cell.angle_beta   90.00
_cell.angle_gamma   90.00
#
_symmetry.space_group_name_H-M   'P 1'
#
loop_
_entity.id
_entity.type
_entity.pdbx_description
1 polymer ?
#
loop_
_entity_poly.entity_id
_entity_poly.type
_entity_poly.pdbx_seq_one_letter_code
_entity_poly.pdbx_strand_id
1 'polypeptide(L)' 'MTANLRAAGHVVTNPAEFNPDGGSWNDCMRRDLAALMDCDTVATLPDWEHSKGARFEALLNAERLDSQRANPKICP' A
#
# COMPACT_ATOMS: atom_id res chain seq x y z
N MET A 1 7.40 -9.51 8.57
CA MET A 1 6.10 -9.29 7.92
C MET A 1 6.11 -9.72 6.45
N THR A 2 6.91 -9.08 5.59
CA THR A 2 6.97 -9.36 4.13
C THR A 2 7.22 -10.83 3.80
N ALA A 3 8.18 -11.48 4.46
CA ALA A 3 8.48 -12.89 4.26
C ALA A 3 7.30 -13.82 4.62
N ASN A 4 6.56 -13.50 5.68
CA ASN A 4 5.41 -14.31 6.11
C ASN A 4 4.24 -14.18 5.13
N LEU A 5 3.98 -12.97 4.63
CA LEU A 5 2.95 -12.74 3.61
C LEU A 5 3.28 -13.44 2.29
N ARG A 6 4.55 -13.39 1.87
CA ARG A 6 5.03 -14.15 0.70
C ARG A 6 4.91 -15.66 0.91
N ALA A 7 5.28 -16.16 2.08
CA ALA A 7 5.15 -17.57 2.42
C ALA A 7 3.68 -18.06 2.47
N ALA A 8 2.74 -17.16 2.79
CA ALA A 8 1.30 -17.41 2.71
C ALA A 8 0.74 -17.36 1.27
N GLY A 9 1.57 -17.11 0.26
CA GLY A 9 1.20 -17.11 -1.16
C GLY A 9 0.78 -15.75 -1.72
N HIS A 10 0.95 -14.66 -0.96
CA HIS A 10 0.66 -13.32 -1.45
C HIS A 10 1.81 -12.74 -2.28
N VAL A 11 1.47 -12.00 -3.33
CA VAL A 11 2.41 -11.10 -4.01
C VAL A 11 2.56 -9.86 -3.14
N VAL A 12 3.79 -9.54 -2.72
CA VAL A 12 4.04 -8.46 -1.76
C VAL A 12 4.99 -7.43 -2.34
N THR A 13 4.48 -6.21 -2.47
CA THR A 13 5.23 -5.00 -2.81
C THR A 13 5.58 -4.26 -1.53
N ASN A 14 6.87 -4.04 -1.27
CA ASN A 14 7.37 -3.42 -0.04
C ASN A 14 8.15 -2.14 -0.37
N PRO A 15 7.68 -0.95 0.03
CA PRO A 15 8.38 0.33 -0.19
C PRO A 15 9.86 0.34 0.19
N ALA A 16 10.23 -0.38 1.26
CA ALA A 16 11.62 -0.47 1.70
C ALA A 16 12.55 -1.20 0.70
N GLU A 17 12.00 -2.00 -0.22
CA GLU A 17 12.79 -2.75 -1.22
C GLU A 17 13.08 -1.93 -2.48
N PHE A 18 12.21 -0.98 -2.84
CA PHE A 18 12.37 -0.18 -4.08
C PHE A 18 12.67 1.30 -3.84
N ASN A 19 12.72 1.75 -2.57
CA ASN A 19 13.30 3.04 -2.17
C ASN A 19 14.58 2.85 -1.31
N PRO A 20 15.61 2.13 -1.79
CA PRO A 20 16.78 1.75 -0.97
C PRO A 20 17.65 2.93 -0.53
N ASP A 21 17.77 3.97 -1.36
CA ASP A 21 18.71 5.07 -1.11
C ASP A 21 18.10 6.22 -0.31
N GLY A 22 16.78 6.20 -0.09
CA GLY A 22 16.04 7.34 0.45
C GLY A 22 16.03 8.53 -0.51
N GLY A 23 14.85 8.93 -0.96
CA GLY A 23 14.65 10.14 -1.76
C GLY A 23 14.14 11.31 -0.93
N SER A 24 13.77 12.40 -1.60
CA SER A 24 12.90 13.38 -0.95
C SER A 24 11.59 12.68 -0.54
N TRP A 25 10.98 13.12 0.55
CA TRP A 25 9.71 12.54 1.03
C TRP A 25 8.65 12.48 -0.09
N ASN A 26 8.58 13.52 -0.93
CA ASN A 26 7.66 13.58 -2.06
C ASN A 26 7.96 12.52 -3.14
N ASP A 27 9.24 12.24 -3.42
CA ASP A 27 9.61 11.27 -4.45
C ASP A 27 9.36 9.84 -4.00
N CYS A 28 9.67 9.53 -2.74
CA CYS A 28 9.30 8.25 -2.13
C CYS A 28 7.77 8.08 -2.16
N MET A 29 7.03 9.08 -1.67
CA MET A 29 5.56 9.02 -1.63
C MET A 29 4.93 8.83 -3.01
N ARG A 30 5.44 9.48 -4.06
CA ARG A 30 4.93 9.27 -5.43
C ARG A 30 5.11 7.83 -5.91
N ARG A 31 6.27 7.23 -5.63
CA ARG A 31 6.55 5.83 -6.00
C ARG A 31 5.69 4.88 -5.20
N ASP A 32 5.54 5.14 -3.92
CA ASP A 32 4.75 4.31 -3.02
C ASP A 32 3.27 4.34 -3.40
N LEU A 33 2.72 5.52 -3.73
CA LEU A 33 1.37 5.67 -4.25
C LEU A 33 1.17 4.99 -5.60
N ALA A 34 2.16 5.06 -6.51
CA ALA A 34 2.07 4.36 -7.79
C ALA A 34 2.03 2.84 -7.58
N ALA A 35 2.90 2.30 -6.72
CA ALA A 35 2.91 0.89 -6.36
C ALA A 35 1.61 0.45 -5.66
N LEU A 36 1.04 1.32 -4.82
CA LEU A 36 -0.23 1.06 -4.12
C LEU A 36 -1.40 0.89 -5.10
N MET A 37 -1.38 1.56 -6.25
CA MET A 37 -2.44 1.43 -7.24
C MET A 37 -2.54 0.02 -7.83
N ASP A 38 -1.42 -0.71 -7.88
CA ASP A 38 -1.34 -2.09 -8.36
C ASP A 38 -1.64 -3.13 -7.26
N CYS A 39 -1.79 -2.69 -6.00
CA CYS A 39 -2.09 -3.55 -4.86
C CYS A 39 -3.60 -3.64 -4.59
N ASP A 40 -4.06 -4.84 -4.21
CA ASP A 40 -5.44 -5.08 -3.77
C ASP A 40 -5.69 -4.67 -2.31
N THR A 41 -4.65 -4.76 -1.47
CA THR A 41 -4.75 -4.51 -0.03
C THR A 41 -3.44 -3.94 0.53
N VAL A 42 -3.54 -3.29 1.69
CA VAL A 42 -2.41 -2.75 2.45
C VAL A 42 -2.27 -3.51 3.76
N ALA A 43 -1.06 -4.00 4.02
CA ALA A 43 -0.68 -4.58 5.30
C ALA A 43 0.28 -3.63 6.04
N THR A 44 -0.08 -3.21 7.25
CA THR A 44 0.72 -2.29 8.06
C THR A 44 1.52 -3.02 9.13
N LEU A 45 2.64 -2.42 9.53
CA LEU A 45 3.41 -2.85 10.70
C LEU A 45 2.77 -2.28 11.99
N PRO A 46 3.06 -2.86 13.17
CA PRO A 46 2.73 -2.21 14.44
C PRO A 46 3.28 -0.77 14.48
N ASP A 47 2.55 0.14 15.12
CA ASP A 47 2.88 1.56 15.27
C ASP A 47 2.98 2.36 13.95
N TRP A 48 2.40 1.84 12.86
CA TRP A 48 2.36 2.52 11.56
C TRP A 48 1.68 3.90 11.64
N GLU A 49 0.82 4.13 12.63
CA GLU A 49 0.14 5.41 12.88
C GLU A 49 1.13 6.55 13.19
N HIS A 50 2.35 6.25 13.61
CA HIS A 50 3.39 7.26 13.79
C HIS A 50 4.10 7.64 12.48
N SER A 51 3.97 6.82 11.43
CA SER A 51 4.50 7.13 10.10
C SER A 51 3.51 7.99 9.31
N LYS A 52 3.92 9.22 9.01
CA LYS A 52 3.14 10.11 8.13
C LYS A 52 2.81 9.42 6.80
N GLY A 53 3.76 8.68 6.22
CA GLY A 53 3.56 8.00 4.94
C GLY A 53 2.53 6.87 5.02
N ALA A 54 2.70 5.96 5.98
CA ALA A 54 1.79 4.82 6.15
C ALA A 54 0.34 5.25 6.42
N ARG A 55 0.17 6.38 7.13
CA ARG A 55 -1.14 7.04 7.32
C ARG A 55 -1.82 7.46 6.02
N PHE A 56 -1.08 8.06 5.10
CA PHE A 56 -1.63 8.45 3.81
C PHE A 56 -2.00 7.23 2.95
N GLU A 57 -1.13 6.23 2.90
CA GLU A 57 -1.36 5.01 2.11
C GLU A 57 -2.59 4.24 2.59
N ALA A 58 -2.74 4.06 3.91
CA ALA A 58 -3.89 3.36 4.48
C ALA A 58 -5.21 4.12 4.25
N LEU A 59 -5.20 5.45 4.39
CA LEU A 59 -6.39 6.28 4.14
C LEU A 59 -6.82 6.19 2.68
N LEU A 60 -5.86 6.35 1.75
CA LEU A 60 -6.16 6.25 0.33
C LEU A 60 -6.69 4.86 -0.03
N ASN A 61 -6.12 3.80 0.53
CA ASN A 61 -6.62 2.44 0.32
C ASN A 61 -8.05 2.26 0.86
N ALA A 62 -8.38 2.82 2.03
CA ALA A 62 -9.72 2.78 2.59
C ALA A 62 -10.75 3.49 1.67
N GLU A 63 -10.41 4.68 1.17
CA GLU A 63 -11.26 5.42 0.22
C GLU A 63 -11.45 4.66 -1.11
N ARG A 64 -10.39 4.01 -1.62
CA ARG A 64 -10.48 3.17 -2.82
C ARG A 64 -11.41 1.98 -2.62
N LEU A 65 -11.30 1.30 -1.48
CA LEU A 65 -12.16 0.16 -1.17
C LEU A 65 -13.63 0.58 -1.01
N ASP A 66 -13.88 1.74 -0.39
CA ASP A 66 -15.24 2.29 -0.31
C ASP A 66 -15.80 2.63 -1.70
N SER A 67 -14.99 3.26 -2.55
CA SER A 67 -15.36 3.55 -3.95
C SER A 67 -15.61 2.28 -4.78
N GLN A 68 -14.82 1.21 -4.59
CA GLN A 68 -15.02 -0.08 -5.25
C GLN A 68 -16.27 -0.81 -4.74
N ARG A 69 -16.57 -0.70 -3.44
CA ARG A 69 -17.81 -1.23 -2.84
C ARG A 69 -19.05 -0.45 -3.28
N ALA A 70 -18.92 0.85 -3.49
CA ALA A 70 -20.00 1.73 -3.95
C ALA A 70 -20.28 1.58 -5.46
N ASN A 71 -19.33 1.04 -6.22
CA ASN A 71 -19.50 0.73 -7.65
C ASN A 71 -19.07 -0.70 -7.94
N PRO A 72 -19.83 -1.71 -7.47
CA PRO A 72 -19.53 -3.08 -7.80
C PRO A 72 -19.67 -3.22 -9.31
N LYS A 73 -18.56 -3.34 -10.02
CA LYS A 73 -18.57 -3.85 -11.39
C LYS A 73 -19.14 -5.26 -11.29
N ILE A 74 -20.45 -5.39 -11.51
CA ILE A 74 -21.10 -6.65 -11.80
C ILE A 74 -20.55 -7.05 -13.17
N CYS A 75 -19.42 -7.75 -13.15
CA CYS A 75 -19.01 -8.55 -14.29
C CYS A 75 -20.01 -9.72 -14.38
N PRO A 76 -20.61 -9.99 -15.55
CA PRO A 76 -21.52 -11.11 -15.74
C PRO A 76 -20.83 -12.46 -15.47
#